data_AF-A0A645GB46-F1
#
_entry.id   AF-A0A645GB46-F1
#
_cell.length_a   1.000
_cell.length_b   1.000
_cell.length_c   1.000
_cell.angle_alpha   90.00
_cell.angle_beta   90.00
_cell.angle_gamma   90.00
#
_symmetry.space_group_name_H-M   'P 1'
#
loop_
_entity.id
_entity.type
_entity.pdbx_description
1 polymer ?
#
loop_
_entity_poly.entity_id
_entity_poly.type
_entity_poly.pdbx_seq_one_letter_code
_entity_poly.pdbx_strand_id
1 'polypeptide(L)'
;MKKVRRPGVTTIWIYAPGLITDQGFSDAAMEQLTGLKLQFQEQQRPMEMKFDDGAVLKDMSELKPVAVAPTVIGQDPDARILARYPDGAVAMLCRQRPDGSASLWSGVPLKSTRAWTRIFDLARVHRYVPEGTVFHRQGNLLLLHTGKAAAIPVTLDRRYRRATELYTGKILGADTDRLNLKSDGPATWFIELEN
;
A
#
# COMPACT_ATOMS: atom_id res chain seq x y z
N MET A 1 16.71 1.40 -13.55
CA MET A 1 16.15 2.07 -12.35
C MET A 1 15.80 3.57 -12.44
N LYS A 2 16.50 4.42 -13.22
CA LYS A 2 16.32 5.90 -13.19
C LYS A 2 14.89 6.44 -13.40
N LYS A 3 14.00 5.71 -14.11
CA LYS A 3 12.64 6.20 -14.42
C LYS A 3 11.65 6.07 -13.25
N VAL A 4 11.82 5.08 -12.39
CA VAL A 4 10.84 4.70 -11.34
C VAL A 4 11.26 5.15 -9.94
N ARG A 5 12.57 5.24 -9.65
CA ARG A 5 13.08 5.72 -8.37
C ARG A 5 13.26 7.24 -8.38
N ARG A 6 12.69 7.93 -7.38
CA ARG A 6 12.88 9.37 -7.09
C ARG A 6 12.91 9.58 -5.57
N PRO A 7 13.51 10.66 -5.05
CA PRO A 7 13.50 10.96 -3.61
C PRO A 7 12.08 10.94 -3.03
N GLY A 8 11.92 10.36 -1.85
CA GLY A 8 10.63 10.24 -1.16
C GLY A 8 9.61 9.27 -1.79
N VAL A 9 9.91 8.62 -2.91
CA VAL A 9 8.97 7.69 -3.57
C VAL A 9 9.17 6.25 -3.10
N THR A 10 8.07 5.61 -2.70
CA THR A 10 8.04 4.16 -2.45
C THR A 10 7.54 3.43 -3.68
N THR A 11 8.32 2.46 -4.17
CA THR A 11 7.94 1.58 -5.29
C THR A 11 7.57 0.20 -4.77
N ILE A 12 6.49 -0.37 -5.27
CA ILE A 12 6.00 -1.69 -4.87
C ILE A 12 6.14 -2.65 -6.05
N TRP A 13 6.76 -3.79 -5.80
CA TRP A 13 6.93 -4.87 -6.78
C TRP A 13 6.23 -6.13 -6.30
N ILE A 14 5.56 -6.83 -7.20
CA ILE A 14 4.79 -8.04 -6.88
C ILE A 14 5.35 -9.21 -7.70
N TYR A 15 5.60 -10.32 -7.01
CA TYR A 15 6.07 -11.59 -7.54
C TYR A 15 7.46 -11.53 -8.21
N ALA A 16 7.56 -11.61 -9.54
CA ALA A 16 8.82 -11.79 -10.28
C ALA A 16 9.13 -10.61 -11.22
N PRO A 17 9.27 -9.38 -10.69
CA PRO A 17 9.45 -8.16 -11.48
C PRO A 17 10.76 -8.19 -12.27
N GLY A 18 10.68 -8.25 -13.60
CA GLY A 18 11.86 -8.22 -14.47
C GLY A 18 12.63 -9.54 -14.54
N LEU A 19 12.03 -10.66 -14.10
CA LEU A 19 12.65 -11.99 -14.15
C LEU A 19 12.95 -12.45 -15.59
N ILE A 20 12.03 -12.19 -16.53
CA ILE A 20 12.11 -12.71 -17.90
C ILE A 20 12.87 -11.72 -18.78
N THR A 21 13.89 -12.20 -19.47
CA THR A 21 14.68 -11.49 -20.48
C THR A 21 14.73 -12.29 -21.78
N ASP A 22 15.29 -11.70 -22.84
CA ASP A 22 15.52 -12.40 -24.11
C ASP A 22 16.47 -13.61 -23.97
N GLN A 23 17.24 -13.67 -22.88
CA GLN A 23 18.16 -14.77 -22.56
C GLN A 23 17.59 -15.76 -21.52
N GLY A 24 16.32 -15.62 -21.15
CA GLY A 24 15.65 -16.45 -20.14
C GLY A 24 15.52 -15.76 -18.77
N PHE A 25 15.43 -16.57 -17.71
CA PHE A 25 15.25 -16.10 -16.34
C PHE A 25 16.53 -15.48 -15.77
N SER A 26 16.43 -14.32 -15.11
CA SER A 26 17.58 -13.55 -14.62
C SER A 26 17.33 -12.84 -13.30
N ASP A 27 18.03 -13.28 -12.25
CA ASP A 27 18.07 -12.60 -10.95
C ASP A 27 18.70 -11.20 -11.05
N ALA A 28 19.73 -11.06 -11.89
CA ALA A 28 20.39 -9.78 -12.15
C ALA A 28 19.45 -8.75 -12.77
N ALA A 29 18.54 -9.17 -13.65
CA ALA A 29 17.54 -8.29 -14.25
C ALA A 29 16.52 -7.81 -13.19
N MET A 30 16.09 -8.70 -12.29
CA MET A 30 15.25 -8.31 -11.15
C MET A 30 15.96 -7.29 -10.25
N GLU A 31 17.24 -7.50 -9.94
CA GLU A 31 18.04 -6.56 -9.15
C GLU A 31 18.19 -5.20 -9.85
N GLN A 32 18.49 -5.18 -11.15
CA GLN A 32 18.64 -3.95 -11.93
C GLN A 32 17.33 -3.12 -11.98
N LEU A 33 16.18 -3.81 -12.03
CA LEU A 33 14.86 -3.19 -12.08
C LEU A 33 14.44 -2.66 -10.70
N THR A 34 14.51 -3.52 -9.68
CA THR A 34 13.92 -3.29 -8.35
C THR A 34 14.89 -2.68 -7.34
N GLY A 35 16.20 -2.81 -7.58
CA GLY A 35 17.26 -2.49 -6.62
C GLY A 35 17.23 -3.36 -5.37
N LEU A 36 16.63 -4.55 -5.46
CA LEU A 36 16.54 -5.57 -4.41
C LEU A 36 17.20 -6.85 -4.91
N LYS A 37 17.93 -7.55 -4.05
CA LYS A 37 18.43 -8.89 -4.35
C LYS A 37 17.31 -9.91 -4.18
N LEU A 38 16.81 -10.41 -5.30
CA LEU A 38 15.76 -11.41 -5.39
C LEU A 38 16.32 -12.64 -6.11
N GLN A 39 15.89 -13.84 -5.71
CA GLN A 39 16.35 -15.09 -6.31
C GLN A 39 15.18 -15.91 -6.83
N PHE A 40 15.25 -16.29 -8.09
CA PHE A 40 14.39 -17.30 -8.71
C PHE A 40 14.67 -18.70 -8.16
N GLN A 41 13.60 -19.45 -7.92
CA GLN A 41 13.68 -20.87 -7.57
C GLN A 41 12.58 -21.66 -8.28
N GLU A 42 12.94 -22.81 -8.84
CA GLU A 42 11.95 -23.77 -9.42
C GLU A 42 11.12 -24.48 -8.34
N GLN A 43 11.40 -24.20 -7.07
CA GLN A 43 10.71 -24.78 -5.94
C GLN A 43 9.27 -24.29 -5.85
N GLN A 44 8.36 -25.24 -5.62
CA GLN A 44 6.97 -24.95 -5.28
C GLN A 44 6.86 -24.39 -3.86
N ARG A 45 6.11 -23.30 -3.69
CA ARG A 45 5.70 -22.80 -2.35
C ARG A 45 4.23 -22.44 -2.32
N PRO A 46 3.57 -22.59 -1.16
CA PRO A 46 2.28 -21.98 -0.93
C PRO A 46 2.33 -20.47 -1.20
N MET A 47 1.33 -19.92 -1.87
CA MET A 47 1.13 -18.46 -1.98
C MET A 47 0.59 -17.89 -0.66
N GLU A 48 1.44 -17.96 0.35
CA GLU A 48 1.18 -17.54 1.71
C GLU A 48 2.44 -16.85 2.26
N MET A 49 2.24 -15.79 3.04
CA MET A 49 3.31 -15.20 3.84
C MET A 49 2.85 -14.86 5.25
N LYS A 50 3.75 -15.04 6.21
CA LYS A 50 3.57 -14.74 7.63
C LYS A 50 4.42 -13.54 8.02
N PHE A 51 3.78 -12.57 8.66
CA PHE A 51 4.42 -11.40 9.25
C PHE A 51 4.95 -11.73 10.66
N ASP A 52 5.89 -10.93 11.14
CA ASP A 52 6.47 -11.09 12.48
C ASP A 52 5.43 -10.97 13.61
N ASP A 53 4.36 -10.19 13.38
CA ASP A 53 3.23 -10.03 14.32
C ASP A 53 2.27 -11.24 14.35
N GLY A 54 2.65 -12.33 13.66
CA GLY A 54 1.87 -13.57 13.58
C GLY A 54 0.75 -13.54 12.55
N ALA A 55 0.46 -12.40 11.94
CA ALA A 55 -0.55 -12.33 10.90
C ALA A 55 -0.12 -13.08 9.64
N VAL A 56 -1.11 -13.64 8.95
CA VAL A 56 -0.90 -14.40 7.73
C VAL A 56 -1.66 -13.75 6.59
N LEU A 57 -1.02 -13.64 5.44
CA LEU A 57 -1.65 -13.31 4.17
C LEU A 57 -1.61 -14.54 3.27
N LYS A 58 -2.78 -14.96 2.80
CA LYS A 58 -2.96 -16.05 1.85
C LYS A 58 -3.50 -15.48 0.54
N ASP A 59 -3.11 -16.04 -0.59
CA ASP A 59 -3.86 -15.80 -1.82
C ASP A 59 -5.29 -16.34 -1.65
N MET A 60 -6.24 -15.61 -2.23
CA MET A 60 -7.70 -15.78 -2.16
C MET A 60 -8.15 -17.16 -2.61
N SER A 61 -8.07 -18.14 -1.72
CA SER A 61 -9.11 -19.13 -1.67
C SER A 61 -9.33 -19.57 -0.23
N GLU A 62 -10.60 -19.62 0.17
CA GLU A 62 -11.04 -20.48 1.27
C GLU A 62 -10.85 -21.98 0.92
N LEU A 63 -10.21 -22.30 -0.22
CA LEU A 63 -10.02 -23.61 -0.83
C LEU A 63 -8.53 -23.95 -0.99
N LYS A 64 -7.84 -24.09 0.15
CA LYS A 64 -6.44 -24.54 0.28
C LYS A 64 -5.37 -23.64 -0.40
N PRO A 65 -4.21 -23.43 0.23
CA PRO A 65 -3.09 -22.74 -0.42
C PRO A 65 -2.66 -23.51 -1.67
N VAL A 66 -2.75 -22.89 -2.84
CA VAL A 66 -2.19 -23.46 -4.07
C VAL A 66 -0.68 -23.25 -4.00
N ALA A 67 0.07 -24.34 -4.03
CA ALA A 67 1.51 -24.28 -4.21
C ALA A 67 1.79 -23.97 -5.68
N VAL A 68 2.59 -22.94 -5.94
CA VAL A 68 2.95 -22.52 -7.31
C VAL A 68 4.46 -22.63 -7.50
N ALA A 69 4.86 -22.96 -8.72
CA ALA A 69 6.23 -22.83 -9.20
C ALA A 69 6.22 -22.08 -10.55
N PRO A 70 7.27 -21.30 -10.86
CA PRO A 70 8.42 -21.01 -10.00
C PRO A 70 8.06 -20.09 -8.81
N THR A 71 9.02 -19.85 -7.92
CA THR A 71 8.89 -18.86 -6.83
C THR A 71 10.07 -17.92 -6.81
N VAL A 72 9.92 -16.78 -6.14
CA VAL A 72 10.99 -15.80 -5.94
C VAL A 72 11.14 -15.57 -4.44
N ILE A 73 12.38 -15.56 -3.95
CA ILE A 73 12.68 -15.29 -2.55
C ILE A 73 13.54 -14.02 -2.41
N GLY A 74 13.42 -13.35 -1.27
CA GLY A 74 14.26 -12.20 -0.94
C GLY A 74 15.62 -12.60 -0.37
N GLN A 75 16.69 -11.94 -0.81
CA GLN A 75 18.07 -12.16 -0.34
C GLN A 75 18.86 -10.85 -0.15
N ASP A 76 18.18 -9.71 -0.03
CA ASP A 76 18.86 -8.41 0.14
C ASP A 76 19.25 -8.19 1.61
N PRO A 77 20.55 -8.20 1.96
CA PRO A 77 21.01 -8.00 3.33
C PRO A 77 20.78 -6.57 3.83
N ASP A 78 20.62 -5.61 2.93
CA ASP A 78 20.35 -4.21 3.27
C ASP A 78 18.84 -3.92 3.40
N ALA A 79 18.00 -4.91 3.13
CA ALA A 79 16.55 -4.78 3.21
C ALA A 79 16.02 -5.32 4.54
N ARG A 80 15.03 -4.63 5.08
CA ARG A 80 14.25 -5.15 6.20
C ARG A 80 13.35 -6.29 5.71
N ILE A 81 13.38 -7.41 6.41
CA ILE A 81 12.45 -8.52 6.23
C ILE A 81 11.11 -8.14 6.87
N LEU A 82 10.01 -8.32 6.13
CA LEU A 82 8.66 -7.99 6.58
C LEU A 82 7.78 -9.24 6.75
N ALA A 83 8.01 -10.26 5.92
CA ALA A 83 7.27 -11.51 5.98
C ALA A 83 8.08 -12.66 5.38
N ARG A 84 7.70 -13.89 5.77
CA ARG A 84 8.31 -15.14 5.32
C ARG A 84 7.27 -16.10 4.78
N TYR A 85 7.67 -16.93 3.83
CA TYR A 85 6.94 -18.12 3.43
C TYR A 85 6.86 -19.12 4.61
N PRO A 86 5.95 -20.10 4.57
CA PRO A 86 5.83 -21.11 5.62
C PRO A 86 7.11 -21.93 5.88
N ASP A 87 7.97 -22.08 4.87
CA ASP A 87 9.26 -22.78 4.95
C ASP A 87 10.39 -21.88 5.53
N GLY A 88 10.10 -20.63 5.87
CA GLY A 88 11.06 -19.67 6.43
C GLY A 88 11.78 -18.80 5.40
N ALA A 89 11.64 -19.09 4.10
CA ALA A 89 12.20 -18.26 3.05
C ALA A 89 11.58 -16.85 3.06
N VAL A 90 12.32 -15.83 2.65
CA VAL A 90 11.85 -14.44 2.71
C VAL A 90 10.83 -14.19 1.60
N ALA A 91 9.61 -13.79 2.00
CA ALA A 91 8.48 -13.53 1.10
C ALA A 91 8.21 -12.04 0.90
N MET A 92 8.78 -11.17 1.75
CA MET A 92 8.56 -9.73 1.63
C MET A 92 9.75 -8.95 2.20
N LEU A 93 10.20 -7.96 1.44
CA LEU A 93 11.33 -7.09 1.78
C LEU A 93 10.96 -5.62 1.61
N CYS A 94 11.59 -4.75 2.41
CA CYS A 94 11.57 -3.32 2.20
C CYS A 94 12.97 -2.73 2.40
N ARG A 95 13.51 -2.11 1.36
CA ARG A 95 14.77 -1.37 1.41
C ARG A 95 14.49 0.13 1.37
N GLN A 96 14.63 0.78 2.53
CA GLN A 96 14.61 2.23 2.64
C GLN A 96 15.97 2.81 2.27
N ARG A 97 15.98 4.04 1.76
CA ARG A 97 17.19 4.74 1.33
C ARG A 97 17.30 6.12 2.00
N PRO A 98 18.51 6.70 2.10
CA PRO A 98 18.72 8.00 2.73
C PRO A 98 17.93 9.16 2.10
N ASP A 99 17.58 9.06 0.81
CA ASP A 99 16.77 10.05 0.09
C ASP A 99 15.25 9.92 0.37
N GLY A 100 14.86 9.12 1.36
CA GLY A 100 13.48 8.83 1.73
C GLY A 100 12.75 7.91 0.75
N SER A 101 13.38 7.48 -0.35
CA SER A 101 12.79 6.50 -1.26
C SER A 101 12.84 5.09 -0.65
N ALA A 102 11.91 4.24 -1.08
CA ALA A 102 11.89 2.84 -0.67
C ALA A 102 11.57 1.91 -1.83
N SER A 103 12.14 0.70 -1.80
CA SER A 103 11.72 -0.41 -2.68
C SER A 103 11.14 -1.51 -1.83
N LEU A 104 9.86 -1.81 -2.03
CA LEU A 104 9.12 -2.86 -1.36
C LEU A 104 8.82 -3.97 -2.36
N TRP A 105 9.06 -5.22 -1.96
CA TRP A 105 8.74 -6.39 -2.76
C TRP A 105 7.87 -7.36 -1.97
N SER A 106 6.89 -7.95 -2.64
CA SER A 106 6.05 -9.06 -2.14
C SER A 106 6.14 -10.23 -3.10
N GLY A 107 6.57 -11.39 -2.60
CA GLY A 107 6.63 -12.64 -3.34
C GLY A 107 5.29 -13.35 -3.50
N VAL A 108 4.22 -12.81 -2.90
CA VAL A 108 2.83 -13.28 -3.08
C VAL A 108 1.94 -12.13 -3.59
N PRO A 109 0.86 -12.43 -4.33
CA PRO A 109 -0.12 -11.43 -4.74
C PRO A 109 -0.79 -10.71 -3.56
N LEU A 110 -0.97 -9.40 -3.69
CA LEU A 110 -1.59 -8.55 -2.65
C LEU A 110 -3.08 -8.35 -2.94
N LYS A 111 -3.92 -9.25 -2.42
CA LYS A 111 -5.38 -9.19 -2.67
C LYS A 111 -6.23 -8.75 -1.47
N SER A 112 -5.65 -8.66 -0.26
CA SER A 112 -6.42 -8.27 0.93
C SER A 112 -6.23 -6.79 1.29
N THR A 113 -7.32 -6.15 1.73
CA THR A 113 -7.29 -4.76 2.26
C THR A 113 -6.25 -4.64 3.38
N ARG A 114 -6.18 -5.62 4.28
CA ARG A 114 -5.19 -5.64 5.38
C ARG A 114 -3.74 -5.60 4.87
N ALA A 115 -3.43 -6.26 3.76
CA ALA A 115 -2.10 -6.19 3.14
C ALA A 115 -1.78 -4.78 2.67
N TRP A 116 -2.72 -4.18 1.93
CA TRP A 116 -2.58 -2.84 1.39
C TRP A 116 -2.48 -1.79 2.50
N THR A 117 -3.27 -1.90 3.56
CA THR A 117 -3.18 -1.05 4.75
C THR A 117 -1.75 -1.06 5.32
N ARG A 118 -1.18 -2.25 5.53
CA ARG A 118 0.20 -2.38 6.04
C ARG A 118 1.24 -1.78 5.08
N ILE A 119 1.09 -2.02 3.78
CA ILE A 119 2.01 -1.46 2.78
C ILE A 119 1.92 0.06 2.74
N PHE A 120 0.71 0.62 2.82
CA PHE A 120 0.50 2.07 2.89
C PHE A 120 1.03 2.68 4.18
N ASP A 121 0.92 1.99 5.32
CA ASP A 121 1.53 2.41 6.58
C ASP A 121 3.07 2.44 6.47
N LEU A 122 3.67 1.39 5.90
CA LEU A 122 5.12 1.31 5.65
C LEU A 122 5.60 2.39 4.67
N ALA A 123 4.80 2.67 3.64
CA ALA A 123 5.05 3.71 2.65
C ALA A 123 4.70 5.12 3.14
N ARG A 124 4.19 5.25 4.38
CA ARG A 124 3.77 6.52 5.01
C ARG A 124 2.77 7.31 4.16
N VAL A 125 1.86 6.60 3.50
CA VAL A 125 0.78 7.23 2.73
C VAL A 125 -0.19 7.89 3.70
N HIS A 126 -0.53 9.16 3.44
CA HIS A 126 -1.49 9.90 4.26
C HIS A 126 -2.89 9.26 4.17
N ARG A 127 -3.46 8.91 5.32
CA ARG A 127 -4.81 8.36 5.43
C ARG A 127 -5.79 9.47 5.78
N TYR A 128 -6.63 9.85 4.83
CA TYR A 128 -7.61 10.92 5.02
C TYR A 128 -8.81 10.49 5.86
N VAL A 129 -9.25 9.25 5.72
CA VAL A 129 -10.51 8.72 6.30
C VAL A 129 -10.30 7.31 6.86
N PRO A 130 -11.15 6.86 7.80
CA PRO A 130 -11.16 5.48 8.26
C PRO A 130 -11.59 4.49 7.15
N GLU A 131 -11.34 3.20 7.40
CA GLU A 131 -11.82 2.11 6.55
C GLU A 131 -13.35 2.15 6.38
N GLY A 132 -13.83 1.76 5.19
CA GLY A 132 -15.26 1.76 4.86
C GLY A 132 -15.80 3.09 4.34
N THR A 133 -14.95 4.13 4.23
CA THR A 133 -15.32 5.42 3.63
C THR A 133 -14.69 5.56 2.23
N VAL A 134 -15.49 5.91 1.24
CA VAL A 134 -15.00 6.27 -0.10
C VAL A 134 -14.48 7.70 -0.04
N PHE A 135 -13.27 7.93 -0.53
CA PHE A 135 -12.62 9.23 -0.52
C PHE A 135 -11.96 9.51 -1.87
N HIS A 136 -12.20 10.69 -2.42
CA HIS A 136 -11.49 11.22 -3.58
C HIS A 136 -11.04 12.64 -3.30
N ARG A 137 -9.89 13.00 -3.86
CA ARG A 137 -9.35 14.35 -3.82
C ARG A 137 -8.89 14.79 -5.20
N GLN A 138 -9.25 16.01 -5.57
CA GLN A 138 -8.75 16.69 -6.75
C GLN A 138 -8.39 18.13 -6.38
N GLY A 139 -7.09 18.41 -6.24
CA GLY A 139 -6.61 19.72 -5.78
C GLY A 139 -7.13 20.06 -4.39
N ASN A 140 -7.96 21.11 -4.30
CA ASN A 140 -8.60 21.57 -3.07
C ASN A 140 -10.03 21.03 -2.87
N LEU A 141 -10.51 20.16 -3.76
CA LEU A 141 -11.82 19.54 -3.65
C LEU A 141 -11.73 18.13 -3.09
N LEU A 142 -12.58 17.82 -2.12
CA LEU A 142 -12.76 16.49 -1.55
C LEU A 142 -14.16 15.96 -1.87
N LEU A 143 -14.25 14.68 -2.19
CA LEU A 143 -15.49 13.90 -2.20
C LEU A 143 -15.36 12.81 -1.15
N LEU A 144 -16.35 12.74 -0.25
CA LEU A 144 -16.47 11.67 0.74
C LEU A 144 -17.83 11.02 0.61
N HIS A 145 -17.88 9.69 0.69
CA HIS A 145 -19.13 8.94 0.74
C HIS A 145 -19.08 7.82 1.79
N THR A 146 -20.15 7.72 2.56
CA THR A 146 -20.45 6.58 3.43
C THR A 146 -21.78 5.96 3.02
N GLY A 147 -21.84 4.63 2.99
CA GLY A 147 -23.08 3.88 2.75
C GLY A 147 -23.91 3.62 4.01
N LYS A 148 -23.45 4.08 5.19
CA LYS A 148 -24.08 3.81 6.49
C LYS A 148 -23.99 5.03 7.41
N ALA A 149 -24.86 5.06 8.42
CA ALA A 149 -24.74 5.98 9.54
C ALA A 149 -23.34 5.88 10.17
N ALA A 150 -22.64 7.00 10.29
CA ALA A 150 -21.26 7.02 10.74
C ALA A 150 -20.85 8.40 11.26
N ALA A 151 -19.95 8.40 12.26
CA ALA A 151 -19.08 9.52 12.56
C ALA A 151 -17.75 9.28 11.83
N ILE A 152 -17.36 10.21 10.96
CA ILE A 152 -16.22 10.07 10.06
C ILE A 152 -15.19 11.13 10.45
N PRO A 153 -14.15 10.76 11.23
CA PRO A 153 -13.01 11.62 11.43
C PRO A 153 -12.23 11.73 10.11
N VAL A 154 -12.02 12.95 9.64
CA VAL A 154 -11.21 13.27 8.47
C VAL A 154 -9.93 13.92 8.94
N THR A 155 -8.77 13.42 8.50
CA THR A 155 -7.47 14.05 8.74
C THR A 155 -6.93 14.59 7.42
N LEU A 156 -6.64 15.88 7.36
CA LEU A 156 -6.09 16.55 6.19
C LEU A 156 -4.55 16.49 6.22
N ASP A 157 -3.92 16.66 5.07
CA ASP A 157 -2.46 16.60 4.90
C ASP A 157 -1.74 17.85 5.46
N ARG A 158 -2.50 18.90 5.76
CA ARG A 158 -2.05 20.14 6.39
C ARG A 158 -3.24 20.89 6.98
N ARG A 159 -2.95 21.99 7.68
CA ARG A 159 -3.94 22.94 8.17
C ARG A 159 -4.47 23.80 7.01
N TYR A 160 -5.79 23.97 6.95
CA TYR A 160 -6.49 24.80 5.97
C TYR A 160 -7.27 25.89 6.69
N ARG A 161 -7.30 27.10 6.10
CA ARG A 161 -8.06 28.24 6.62
C ARG A 161 -9.53 27.92 6.78
N ARG A 162 -10.12 27.21 5.82
CA ARG A 162 -11.55 26.88 5.82
C ARG A 162 -11.84 25.62 5.01
N ALA A 163 -12.80 24.84 5.50
CA ALA A 163 -13.40 23.73 4.78
C ALA A 163 -14.91 23.96 4.68
N THR A 164 -15.44 24.02 3.46
CA THR A 164 -16.84 24.37 3.18
C THR A 164 -17.53 23.24 2.42
N GLU A 165 -18.70 22.82 2.86
CA GLU A 165 -19.56 21.93 2.09
C GLU A 165 -20.21 22.72 0.94
N LEU A 166 -19.99 22.28 -0.29
CA LEU A 166 -20.24 23.06 -1.50
C LEU A 166 -21.71 23.31 -1.80
N TYR A 167 -22.59 22.36 -1.49
CA TYR A 167 -24.01 22.48 -1.83
C TYR A 167 -24.80 23.32 -0.81
N THR A 168 -24.38 23.28 0.45
CA THR A 168 -25.04 23.98 1.55
C THR A 168 -24.34 25.28 1.93
N GLY A 169 -23.10 25.49 1.49
CA GLY A 169 -22.25 26.60 1.95
C GLY A 169 -21.82 26.49 3.41
N LYS A 170 -22.11 25.36 4.07
CA LYS A 170 -21.83 25.17 5.49
C LYS A 170 -20.32 25.06 5.72
N ILE A 171 -19.80 25.88 6.63
CA ILE A 171 -18.43 25.73 7.12
C ILE A 171 -18.36 24.49 8.01
N LEU A 172 -17.57 23.50 7.59
CA LEU A 172 -17.34 22.25 8.31
C LEU A 172 -16.15 22.35 9.27
N GLY A 173 -15.25 23.30 9.02
CA GLY A 173 -14.10 23.60 9.87
C GLY A 173 -13.37 24.87 9.44
N ALA A 174 -12.67 25.50 10.37
CA ALA A 174 -11.84 26.68 10.15
C ALA A 174 -10.52 26.52 10.90
N ASP A 175 -9.44 27.01 10.30
CA ASP A 175 -8.04 26.84 10.76
C ASP A 175 -7.79 25.43 11.32
N THR A 176 -8.00 24.42 10.47
CA THR A 176 -7.99 23.02 10.92
C THR A 176 -7.36 22.10 9.91
N ASP A 177 -6.74 21.03 10.41
CA ASP A 177 -6.32 19.85 9.66
C ASP A 177 -7.24 18.65 9.94
N ARG A 178 -8.36 18.87 10.64
CA ARG A 178 -9.33 17.82 11.02
C ARG A 178 -10.76 18.27 10.80
N LEU A 179 -11.58 17.35 10.29
CA LEU A 179 -13.04 17.52 10.21
C LEU A 179 -13.70 16.31 10.88
N ASN A 180 -14.89 16.52 11.45
CA ASN A 180 -15.72 15.44 11.97
C ASN A 180 -17.07 15.49 11.26
N LEU A 181 -17.25 14.61 10.28
CA LEU A 181 -18.51 14.50 9.56
C LEU A 181 -19.41 13.50 10.28
N LYS A 182 -20.71 13.76 10.28
CA LYS A 182 -21.70 12.86 10.87
C LYS A 182 -22.86 12.70 9.91
N SER A 183 -23.32 11.47 9.76
CA SER A 183 -24.56 11.14 9.07
C SER A 183 -25.33 10.07 9.83
N ASP A 184 -26.66 10.16 9.79
CA ASP A 184 -27.57 9.15 10.35
C ASP A 184 -27.96 8.08 9.30
N GLY A 185 -27.37 8.14 8.10
CA GLY A 185 -27.57 7.18 7.01
C GLY A 185 -26.51 7.31 5.91
N PRO A 186 -26.76 6.78 4.71
CA PRO A 186 -25.90 7.03 3.55
C PRO A 186 -25.78 8.54 3.28
N ALA A 187 -24.56 9.02 3.05
CA ALA A 187 -24.31 10.44 2.82
C ALA A 187 -23.09 10.66 1.93
N THR A 188 -23.13 11.74 1.16
CA THR A 188 -22.03 12.22 0.33
C THR A 188 -21.75 13.68 0.68
N TRP A 189 -20.48 14.03 0.86
CA TRP A 189 -20.03 15.41 1.05
C TRP A 189 -19.11 15.83 -0.09
N PHE A 190 -19.33 17.04 -0.59
CA PHE A 190 -18.41 17.72 -1.50
C PHE A 190 -17.83 18.91 -0.75
N ILE A 191 -16.53 18.86 -0.46
CA ILE A 191 -15.88 19.83 0.42
C ILE A 191 -14.83 20.59 -0.37
N GLU A 192 -14.91 21.92 -0.37
CA GLU A 192 -13.84 22.78 -0.82
C GLU A 192 -12.93 23.16 0.36
N LEU A 193 -11.63 23.04 0.15
CA LEU A 193 -10.59 23.48 1.07
C LEU A 193 -10.01 24.81 0.60
N GLU A 194 -9.81 25.72 1.55
CA GLU A 194 -9.18 27.00 1.34
C GLU A 194 -7.90 27.10 2.19
N ASN A 195 -6.80 27.55 1.57
CA ASN A 195 -5.52 27.71 2.24
C ASN A 195 -5.48 28.98 3.09
#